data_AF-A0A1A7YCD3-F1
#
_entry.id   AF-A0A1A7YCD3-F1
#
_cell.length_a   1.000
_cell.length_b   1.000
_cell.length_c   1.000
_cell.angle_alpha   90.00
_cell.angle_beta   90.00
_cell.angle_gamma   90.00
#
_symmetry.space_group_name_H-M   'P 1'
#
loop_
_entity.id
_entity.type
_entity.pdbx_description
1 polymer ?
#
loop_
_entity_poly.entity_id
_entity_poly.type
_entity_poly.pdbx_seq_one_letter_code
_entity_poly.pdbx_strand_id
1 'polypeptide(L)' 'KTSLWRGSGVFCANCLTTKTSLWRKNANGGYVCNACGLYQKLHSTPRPLNIIKQNNGEQIIRRRTRK' A
#
# COMPACT_ATOMS: atom_id res chain seq x y z
N LYS A 1 2.13 18.96 -2.01
CA LYS A 1 1.07 18.09 -1.43
C LYS A 1 1.56 17.57 -0.09
N THR A 2 1.12 18.22 0.98
CA THR A 2 1.57 18.03 2.36
C THR A 2 1.18 16.64 2.88
N SER A 3 2.16 15.75 3.02
CA SER A 3 2.00 14.48 3.70
C SER A 3 1.94 14.72 5.21
N LEU A 4 0.74 14.96 5.75
CA LEU A 4 0.47 15.07 7.19
C LEU A 4 0.64 13.75 7.97
N TRP A 5 1.25 12.73 7.38
CA TRP A 5 1.61 11.47 8.02
C TRP A 5 3.10 11.48 8.38
N ARG A 6 3.58 12.56 9.01
CA ARG A 6 4.94 12.60 9.54
C ARG A 6 5.00 11.70 10.78
N GLY A 7 5.39 10.44 10.56
CA GLY A 7 6.36 9.79 11.43
C GLY A 7 5.90 9.16 12.75
N SER A 8 4.62 8.85 13.01
CA SER A 8 4.28 8.10 14.24
C SER A 8 3.04 7.21 14.09
N GLY A 9 3.24 5.90 13.90
CA GLY A 9 2.27 4.88 14.33
C GLY A 9 1.28 4.31 13.29
N VAL A 10 1.27 4.75 12.03
CA VAL A 10 0.35 4.17 11.03
C VAL A 10 1.00 2.98 10.32
N PHE A 11 0.39 1.81 10.46
CA PHE A 11 0.77 0.58 9.76
C PHE A 11 -0.41 0.06 8.93
N CYS A 12 -0.10 -0.63 7.83
CA CYS A 12 -1.13 -1.24 7.00
C CYS A 12 -1.81 -2.38 7.76
N ALA A 13 -3.14 -2.34 7.88
CA ALA A 13 -3.91 -3.40 8.55
C ALA A 13 -3.80 -4.79 7.86
N ASN A 14 -3.35 -4.85 6.61
CA ASN A 14 -3.19 -6.11 5.87
C ASN A 14 -1.73 -6.60 5.84
N CYS A 15 -0.76 -5.73 5.54
CA CYS A 15 0.64 -6.13 5.37
C CYS A 15 1.60 -5.59 6.44
N LEU A 16 1.09 -4.83 7.41
CA LEU A 16 1.85 -4.18 8.49
C LEU A 16 2.98 -3.24 8.01
N THR A 17 3.05 -2.93 6.71
CA THR A 17 4.05 -1.99 6.21
C THR A 17 3.82 -0.62 6.82
N THR A 18 4.90 0.01 7.25
CA THR A 18 4.94 1.41 7.72
C THR A 18 5.39 2.36 6.61
N LYS A 19 5.84 1.81 5.48
CA LYS A 19 6.32 2.55 4.32
C LYS A 19 5.34 2.40 3.17
N THR A 20 4.71 3.49 2.76
CA THR A 20 3.86 3.50 1.57
C THR A 20 3.86 4.87 0.91
N SER A 21 3.68 4.91 -0.41
CA SER A 21 3.57 6.15 -1.16
C SER A 21 2.22 6.84 -0.96
N LEU A 22 1.18 6.09 -0.59
CA LEU A 22 -0.16 6.61 -0.34
C LEU A 22 -0.90 5.68 0.62
N TRP A 23 -1.40 6.24 1.72
CA TRP A 23 -2.33 5.57 2.61
C TRP A 23 -3.75 5.63 2.03
N ARG A 24 -4.45 4.50 2.04
CA ARG A 24 -5.86 4.38 1.66
C ARG A 24 -6.67 3.99 2.90
N LYS A 25 -7.93 4.42 2.98
CA LYS A 25 -8.89 3.91 3.95
C LYS A 25 -9.61 2.69 3.35
N ASN A 26 -9.72 1.62 4.12
CA ASN A 26 -10.57 0.48 3.76
C ASN A 26 -12.02 0.73 4.19
N ALA A 27 -12.94 -0.15 3.78
CA ALA A 27 -14.37 -0.04 4.14
C ALA A 27 -14.60 -0.12 5.66
N ASN A 28 -13.67 -0.74 6.40
CA ASN A 28 -13.73 -0.89 7.85
C ASN A 28 -13.13 0.34 8.58
N GLY A 29 -12.80 1.42 7.87
CA GLY A 29 -12.22 2.63 8.44
C GLY A 29 -10.72 2.53 8.81
N GLY A 30 -10.11 1.36 8.65
CA GLY A 30 -8.68 1.12 8.87
C GLY A 30 -7.79 1.61 7.73
N TYR A 31 -6.53 1.88 8.05
CA TYR A 31 -5.53 2.31 7.08
C TYR A 31 -4.86 1.12 6.40
N VAL A 32 -4.79 1.17 5.07
CA VAL A 32 -4.06 0.20 4.25
C VAL A 32 -3.09 0.91 3.32
N CYS A 33 -1.99 0.25 2.98
CA CYS A 33 -1.05 0.78 2.01
C CYS A 33 -1.66 0.78 0.61
N ASN A 34 -1.07 1.57 -0.30
CA ASN A 34 -1.55 1.68 -1.67
C ASN A 34 -1.68 0.32 -2.37
N ALA A 35 -0.69 -0.57 -2.17
CA ALA A 35 -0.69 -1.90 -2.79
C ALA A 35 -1.84 -2.79 -2.28
N CYS A 36 -2.07 -2.84 -0.97
CA CYS A 36 -3.14 -3.63 -0.38
C CYS A 36 -4.53 -3.10 -0.77
N GLY A 37 -4.72 -1.78 -0.75
CA GLY A 37 -6.00 -1.19 -1.16
C GLY A 37 -6.31 -1.38 -2.64
N LEU A 38 -5.31 -1.31 -3.53
CA LEU A 38 -5.50 -1.60 -4.96
C LEU A 38 -5.75 -3.09 -5.22
N TYR A 39 -5.05 -3.98 -4.51
CA TYR A 39 -5.23 -5.42 -4.66
C TYR A 39 -6.66 -5.84 -4.28
N GLN A 40 -7.14 -5.37 -3.13
CA GLN A 40 -8.50 -5.65 -2.65
C GLN A 40 -9.57 -5.11 -3.62
N LYS A 41 -9.36 -3.91 -4.19
CA LYS A 41 -10.30 -3.35 -5.18
C LYS A 41 -10.37 -4.18 -6.46
N LEU A 42 -9.25 -4.76 -6.90
CA LEU A 42 -9.17 -5.48 -8.16
C LEU A 42 -9.61 -6.94 -8.04
N HIS A 43 -9.27 -7.61 -6.94
CA HIS A 43 -9.48 -9.05 -6.78
C HIS A 43 -10.58 -9.40 -5.76
N SER A 44 -11.12 -8.41 -5.06
CA SER A 44 -12.08 -8.58 -3.94
C SER A 44 -11.58 -9.50 -2.81
N THR A 45 -10.30 -9.88 -2.84
CA THR A 45 -9.63 -10.75 -1.86
C THR A 45 -8.47 -10.02 -1.20
N PRO A 46 -8.12 -10.37 0.05
CA PRO A 46 -6.96 -9.79 0.73
C PRO A 46 -5.66 -10.22 0.06
N ARG A 47 -4.67 -9.32 0.02
CA ARG A 47 -3.36 -9.61 -0.56
C ARG A 47 -2.69 -10.76 0.21
N PRO A 48 -2.32 -11.88 -0.43
CA PRO A 48 -1.72 -13.01 0.27
C PRO A 48 -0.35 -12.62 0.85
N LEU A 49 -0.13 -12.98 2.12
CA LEU A 49 1.03 -12.53 2.90
C LEU A 49 2.37 -13.10 2.42
N ASN A 50 2.36 -14.23 1.71
CA ASN A 50 3.56 -14.92 1.24
C ASN A 50 4.39 -14.09 0.21
N ILE A 51 3.75 -13.13 -0.47
CA ILE A 51 4.39 -12.29 -1.50
C ILE A 51 4.95 -10.97 -0.90
N ILE A 52 4.74 -10.74 0.39
CA ILE A 52 5.01 -9.45 1.04
C ILE A 52 6.50 -9.23 1.35
N LYS A 53 7.25 -10.30 1.69
CA LYS A 53 8.69 -10.18 2.02
C LYS A 53 9.55 -9.67 0.85
N GLN A 54 9.12 -9.86 -0.41
CA GLN A 54 9.93 -9.53 -1.59
C GLN A 54 9.63 -8.14 -2.18
N ASN A 55 8.58 -7.45 -1.73
CA ASN A 55 8.05 -6.26 -2.42
C ASN A 55 8.00 -5.02 -1.52
N ASN A 56 8.96 -4.86 -0.61
CA ASN A 56 9.18 -3.64 0.17
C ASN A 56 9.70 -2.47 -0.71
N GLY A 57 8.97 -2.15 -1.79
CA GLY A 57 9.07 -0.86 -2.47
C GLY A 57 10.18 -0.72 -3.51
N GLU A 58 10.96 -1.75 -3.81
CA GLU A 58 11.91 -1.68 -4.93
C GLU A 58 11.23 -2.08 -6.25
N GLN A 59 10.17 -1.36 -6.60
CA GLN A 59 9.73 -1.34 -7.99
C GLN A 59 10.73 -0.46 -8.74
N ILE A 60 11.64 -1.12 -9.45
CA ILE A 60 12.27 -0.60 -10.67
C ILE A 60 11.22 0.26 -11.37
N ILE A 61 11.45 1.58 -11.41
CA ILE A 61 10.55 2.55 -12.03
C ILE A 61 10.51 2.19 -13.51
N ARG A 62 9.62 1.29 -13.91
CA ARG A 62 9.15 1.21 -15.29
C ARG A 62 8.30 2.45 -15.48
N ARG A 63 8.99 3.56 -15.79
CA ARG A 63 8.41 4.78 -16.33
C ARG A 63 7.45 4.32 -17.42
N ARG A 64 6.15 4.37 -17.15
CA ARG A 64 5.16 4.35 -18.23
C ARG A 64 5.44 5.63 -18.99
N THR A 65 6.20 5.53 -20.07
CA THR A 65 6.22 6.53 -21.12
C THR A 65 4.76 6.70 -21.54
N ARG A 66 4.17 7.85 -21.17
CA ARG A 66 2.95 8.29 -21.82
C ARG A 66 3.35 8.52 -23.28
N LYS A 67 2.77 7.73 -24.18
CA LYS A 67 2.79 8.04 -25.61
C LYS A 67 1.92 9.27 -25.85
#